data_AF-S8BV18-F1
#
_entry.id   AF-S8BV18-F1
#
_cell.length_a   1.000
_cell.length_b   1.000
_cell.length_c   1.000
_cell.angle_alpha   90.00
_cell.angle_beta   90.00
_cell.angle_gamma   90.00
#
_symmetry.space_group_name_H-M   'P 1'
#
loop_
_entity.id
_entity.type
_entity.pdbx_description
1 polymer ?
#
loop_
_entity_poly.entity_id
_entity_poly.type
_entity_poly.pdbx_seq_one_letter_code
_entity_poly.pdbx_strand_id
1 'polypeptide(L)'
;VDSSGAGNFTKLQHAIDAVPLNNNRWVQIRILQGTYREKVVIPIEKPFIFLKGDGKRKTLIVWNDHGNIDESPTFICAASHIIAKSISF
;
A
#
# COMPACT_ATOMS: atom_id res chain seq x y z
N VAL A 1 7.15 -2.16 -6.23
CA VAL A 1 7.24 -0.77 -5.74
C VAL A 1 8.61 -0.58 -5.15
N ASP A 2 9.35 0.42 -5.65
CA ASP A 2 10.74 0.66 -5.29
C ASP A 2 10.98 2.17 -5.23
N SER A 3 11.35 2.68 -4.05
CA SER A 3 11.62 4.11 -3.84
C SER A 3 12.83 4.62 -4.63
N SER A 4 13.72 3.75 -5.08
CA SER A 4 14.88 4.11 -5.92
C SER A 4 14.53 4.29 -7.40
N GLY A 5 13.34 3.87 -7.83
CA GLY A 5 12.87 4.01 -9.22
C GLY A 5 13.21 2.84 -10.16
N ALA A 6 13.88 1.78 -9.68
CA ALA A 6 14.17 0.60 -10.52
C ALA A 6 12.97 -0.36 -10.68
N GLY A 7 11.90 -0.16 -9.90
CA GLY A 7 10.66 -0.94 -10.00
C GLY A 7 9.59 -0.30 -10.89
N ASN A 8 8.46 -0.98 -11.09
CA ASN A 8 7.35 -0.46 -11.91
C ASN A 8 6.72 0.83 -11.37
N PHE A 9 6.77 1.02 -10.05
CA PHE A 9 6.21 2.18 -9.36
C PHE A 9 7.15 2.63 -8.24
N THR A 10 7.25 3.93 -8.05
CA THR A 10 8.00 4.55 -6.94
C THR A 10 7.15 4.71 -5.67
N LYS A 11 5.83 4.81 -5.82
CA LYS A 11 4.84 4.97 -4.75
C LYS A 11 3.93 3.75 -4.65
N LEU A 12 3.54 3.41 -3.43
CA LEU A 12 2.60 2.32 -3.17
C LEU A 12 1.19 2.67 -3.65
N GLN A 13 0.74 3.92 -3.46
CA GLN A 13 -0.58 4.34 -3.93
C GLN A 13 -0.74 4.12 -5.44
N HIS A 14 0.25 4.50 -6.25
CA HIS A 14 0.20 4.30 -7.70
C HIS A 14 0.12 2.81 -8.10
N ALA A 15 0.73 1.92 -7.33
CA ALA A 15 0.64 0.48 -7.59
C ALA A 15 -0.75 -0.08 -7.26
N ILE A 16 -1.41 0.43 -6.22
CA ILE A 16 -2.82 0.13 -5.91
C ILE A 16 -3.72 0.73 -7.00
N ASP A 17 -3.41 1.94 -7.47
CA ASP A 17 -4.15 2.65 -8.52
C ASP A 17 -4.16 1.88 -9.84
N ALA A 18 -3.07 1.17 -10.14
CA ALA A 18 -2.95 0.32 -11.33
C ALA A 18 -3.75 -1.00 -11.24
N VAL A 19 -4.24 -1.40 -10.07
CA VAL A 19 -5.12 -2.57 -9.95
C VAL A 19 -6.47 -2.24 -10.59
N PRO A 20 -7.02 -3.11 -11.47
CA PRO A 20 -8.32 -2.89 -12.10
C PRO A 20 -9.44 -2.69 -11.07
N LEU A 21 -10.44 -1.89 -11.43
CA LEU A 21 -11.67 -1.79 -10.65
C LEU A 21 -12.42 -3.14 -10.65
N ASN A 22 -13.10 -3.44 -9.55
CA ASN A 22 -13.82 -4.68 -9.31
C ASN A 22 -12.97 -5.94 -9.53
N ASN A 23 -11.69 -5.84 -9.16
CA ASN A 23 -10.74 -6.94 -9.29
C ASN A 23 -11.22 -8.20 -8.55
N ASN A 24 -11.17 -9.35 -9.20
CA ASN A 24 -11.59 -10.63 -8.63
C ASN A 24 -10.47 -11.68 -8.61
N ARG A 25 -9.22 -11.25 -8.81
CA ARG A 25 -8.02 -12.11 -8.82
C ARG A 25 -6.98 -11.57 -7.86
N TRP A 26 -6.24 -12.45 -7.21
CA TRP A 26 -5.16 -12.02 -6.32
C TRP A 26 -4.08 -11.26 -7.09
N VAL A 27 -3.88 -9.98 -6.72
CA VAL A 27 -2.79 -9.15 -7.22
C VAL A 27 -1.77 -8.96 -6.11
N GLN A 28 -0.56 -9.49 -6.33
CA GLN A 28 0.53 -9.31 -5.38
C GLN A 28 1.33 -8.04 -5.71
N ILE A 29 1.31 -7.07 -4.81
CA ILE A 29 2.14 -5.87 -4.87
C ILE A 29 3.36 -6.10 -3.99
N ARG A 30 4.52 -6.31 -4.64
CA ARG A 30 5.81 -6.41 -3.95
C ARG A 30 6.37 -5.02 -3.67
N ILE A 31 6.73 -4.76 -2.42
CA ILE A 31 7.24 -3.47 -1.96
C ILE A 31 8.66 -3.72 -1.45
N LEU A 32 9.65 -3.11 -2.10
CA LEU A 32 11.03 -3.30 -1.72
C LEU A 32 11.33 -2.62 -0.38
N GLN A 33 12.49 -2.92 0.19
CA GLN A 33 12.96 -2.20 1.37
C GLN A 33 13.04 -0.70 1.09
N GLY A 34 12.57 0.11 2.03
CA GLY A 34 12.47 1.56 1.86
C GLY A 34 11.54 2.19 2.88
N THR A 35 11.65 3.51 3.02
CA THR A 35 10.69 4.34 3.75
C THR A 35 9.87 5.12 2.74
N TYR A 36 8.59 4.79 2.65
CA TYR A 36 7.62 5.39 1.74
C TYR A 36 6.83 6.43 2.52
N ARG A 37 7.07 7.70 2.22
CA ARG A 37 6.36 8.84 2.82
C ARG A 37 5.13 9.17 1.99
N GLU A 38 4.04 8.48 2.25
CA GLU A 38 2.77 8.64 1.54
C GLU A 38 1.58 8.20 2.40
N LYS A 39 0.40 8.77 2.13
CA LYS A 39 -0.87 8.16 2.55
C LYS A 39 -1.27 7.09 1.56
N VAL A 40 -1.83 6.01 2.08
CA VAL A 40 -2.26 4.88 1.27
C VAL A 40 -3.73 4.58 1.54
N VAL A 41 -4.52 4.54 0.48
CA VAL A 41 -5.93 4.18 0.51
C VAL A 41 -6.16 3.01 -0.45
N ILE A 42 -6.71 1.92 0.07
CA ILE A 42 -7.26 0.83 -0.73
C ILE A 42 -8.78 1.01 -0.78
N PRO A 43 -9.34 1.55 -1.89
CA PRO A 43 -10.75 1.84 -2.00
C PRO A 43 -11.56 0.53 -2.18
N ILE A 44 -12.85 0.56 -1.84
CA ILE A 44 -13.71 -0.64 -1.76
C ILE A 44 -13.80 -1.42 -3.08
N GLU A 45 -13.64 -0.72 -4.21
CA GLU A 45 -13.67 -1.25 -5.57
C GLU A 45 -12.42 -2.06 -5.94
N LYS A 46 -11.43 -2.18 -5.04
CA LYS A 46 -10.15 -2.85 -5.30
C LYS A 46 -9.84 -3.99 -4.33
N PRO A 47 -10.67 -5.06 -4.28
CA PRO A 47 -10.40 -6.21 -3.43
C PRO A 47 -9.31 -7.13 -4.00
N PHE A 48 -8.94 -8.17 -3.24
CA PHE A 48 -7.96 -9.21 -3.61
C PHE A 48 -6.53 -8.69 -3.85
N ILE A 49 -6.06 -7.78 -2.99
CA ILE A 49 -4.69 -7.25 -3.03
C ILE A 49 -3.86 -7.89 -1.92
N PHE A 50 -2.68 -8.39 -2.30
CA PHE A 50 -1.66 -8.85 -1.37
C PHE A 50 -0.45 -7.90 -1.37
N LEU A 51 -0.31 -7.12 -0.30
CA LEU A 51 0.86 -6.28 -0.05
C LEU A 51 1.97 -7.11 0.62
N LYS A 52 3.12 -7.24 -0.06
CA LYS A 52 4.28 -8.00 0.43
C LYS A 52 5.52 -7.12 0.50
N GLY A 53 5.92 -6.73 1.70
CA GLY A 53 7.19 -6.04 1.95
C GLY A 53 8.38 -7.00 2.03
N ASP A 54 9.60 -6.47 1.90
CA ASP A 54 10.85 -7.21 2.06
C ASP A 54 11.24 -7.45 3.54
N GLY A 55 10.46 -6.90 4.49
CA GLY A 55 10.63 -7.15 5.92
C GLY A 55 9.96 -6.10 6.79
N LYS A 56 9.38 -6.50 7.93
CA LYS A 56 8.64 -5.60 8.84
C LYS A 56 9.43 -4.35 9.25
N ARG A 57 10.74 -4.48 9.49
CA ARG A 57 11.63 -3.38 9.86
C ARG A 57 12.36 -2.72 8.68
N LYS A 58 12.10 -3.19 7.45
CA LYS A 58 12.78 -2.75 6.23
C LYS A 58 11.84 -2.01 5.28
N THR A 59 10.55 -2.31 5.32
CA THR A 59 9.52 -1.69 4.49
C THR A 59 8.57 -0.92 5.42
N LEU A 60 8.68 0.40 5.39
CA LEU A 60 7.94 1.32 6.24
C LEU A 60 7.07 2.21 5.36
N ILE A 61 5.76 2.24 5.59
CA ILE A 61 4.87 3.28 5.09
C ILE A 61 4.68 4.24 6.24
N VAL A 62 4.98 5.53 6.04
CA VAL A 62 4.87 6.52 7.11
C VAL A 62 4.20 7.76 6.61
N TRP A 63 3.38 8.35 7.47
CA TRP A 63 2.79 9.64 7.26
C TRP A 63 2.68 10.37 8.59
N ASN A 64 2.68 11.70 8.56
CA ASN A 64 2.69 12.52 9.76
C ASN A 64 1.57 13.56 9.64
N ASP A 65 0.34 13.06 9.50
CA ASP A 65 -0.86 13.90 9.51
C ASP A 65 -1.57 13.83 10.85
N HIS A 66 -2.33 14.87 11.13
CA HIS A 66 -2.94 15.12 12.42
C HIS A 66 -4.26 15.86 12.18
N GLY A 67 -5.29 15.56 12.97
CA GLY A 67 -6.60 16.18 12.80
C GLY A 67 -7.71 15.15 12.89
N ASN A 68 -8.63 15.17 11.92
CA ASN A 68 -9.76 14.26 11.89
C ASN A 68 -9.28 12.79 11.84
N ILE A 69 -9.86 11.94 12.68
CA ILE A 69 -9.57 10.50 12.75
C ILE A 69 -9.88 9.76 11.43
N ASP A 70 -10.77 10.30 10.60
CA ASP A 70 -11.12 9.72 9.30
C ASP A 70 -10.09 10.06 8.22
N GLU A 71 -9.38 11.18 8.37
CA GLU A 71 -8.45 11.71 7.37
C GLU A 71 -6.97 11.51 7.74
N SER A 72 -6.66 11.50 9.04
CA SER A 72 -5.30 11.37 9.56
C SER A 72 -4.61 10.00 9.43
N PRO A 73 -5.30 8.86 9.25
CA PRO A 73 -4.61 7.56 9.16
C PRO A 73 -3.61 7.48 8.01
N THR A 74 -2.42 6.93 8.26
CA THR A 74 -1.40 6.62 7.24
C THR A 74 -1.91 5.62 6.20
N PHE A 75 -2.72 4.65 6.65
CA PHE A 75 -3.25 3.56 5.83
C PHE A 75 -4.75 3.40 6.08
N ILE A 76 -5.53 3.48 5.01
CA ILE A 76 -6.98 3.25 5.01
C ILE A 76 -7.29 2.08 4.09
N CYS A 77 -8.07 1.12 4.58
CA CYS A 77 -8.48 -0.05 3.82
C CYS A 77 -10.00 -0.22 3.88
N ALA A 78 -10.68 0.11 2.78
CA ALA A 78 -12.12 -0.09 2.62
C ALA A 78 -12.44 -1.37 1.82
N ALA A 79 -11.45 -1.96 1.14
CA ALA A 79 -11.63 -3.18 0.36
C ALA A 79 -11.68 -4.46 1.21
N SER A 80 -12.37 -5.47 0.66
CA SER A 80 -12.35 -6.84 1.20
C SER A 80 -11.17 -7.64 0.63
N HIS A 81 -10.82 -8.75 1.29
CA HIS A 81 -9.79 -9.69 0.82
C HIS A 81 -8.41 -9.04 0.65
N ILE A 82 -7.97 -8.31 1.69
CA ILE A 82 -6.67 -7.66 1.73
C ILE A 82 -5.74 -8.43 2.65
N ILE A 83 -4.51 -8.67 2.18
CA ILE A 83 -3.43 -9.24 2.99
C ILE A 83 -2.27 -8.26 2.99
N ALA A 84 -1.73 -7.97 4.16
CA ALA A 84 -0.48 -7.22 4.32
C ALA A 84 0.53 -8.07 5.11
N LYS A 85 1.70 -8.33 4.52
CA LYS A 85 2.76 -9.13 5.16
C LYS A 85 4.10 -8.44 5.05
N SER A 86 4.88 -8.53 6.14
CA SER A 86 6.26 -8.04 6.20
C SER A 86 6.40 -6.55 5.88
N ILE A 87 5.42 -5.74 6.33
CA ILE A 87 5.34 -4.29 6.17
C ILE A 87 4.93 -3.65 7.51
N SER A 88 5.33 -2.41 7.75
CA SER A 88 4.85 -1.59 8.87
C SER A 88 4.21 -0.29 8.36
N PHE A 89 3.22 0.21 9.10
CA PHE A 89 2.48 1.45 8.86
C PHE A 89 2.61 2.36 10.08
#